data_AF-A0A8H7IT86-F1
#
_entry.id   AF-A0A8H7IT86-F1
#
_cell.length_a   1.000
_cell.length_b   1.000
_cell.length_c   1.000
_cell.angle_alpha   90.00
_cell.angle_beta   90.00
_cell.angle_gamma   90.00
#
_symmetry.space_group_name_H-M   'P 1'
#
loop_
_entity.id
_entity.type
_entity.pdbx_description
1 polymer ?
#
loop_
_entity_poly.entity_id
_entity_poly.type
_entity_poly.pdbx_seq_one_letter_code
_entity_poly.pdbx_strand_id
1 'polypeptide(L)'
;MSLRTLLSGPHVHNPFILKQAIEHLYTRVFELRDASNTHSSHDLFRAFMIMAIGSVTLYRRGLYGSHPFGFYTAAMRHFDDKFLANGIEAIQDLLLIGRFGIYYHIGTSIWEITHLCIRMCIEHGLHKGSAGHSDLLGEQLRRRVFWECYMIDRYSSNTLHRPFSIAERDITTGFPADANDEAIVAAQQIFPDLDTFRAAHTPSGLSEMSVFFLCIRLRQIVSRIHSEFSKLAETTKRNGFETFLLTGKICQTVDGFFQDLDEWRSGAPLIQTPRSLYESQDWFDLLHFRERLILVRKAVDFVPKRNGIPPAHLLNQCLECATSIIRLYSRLFQQGSITYTRSYFQMIFTAGLSVMFCVTASKELRQPPVQETLRLCGETLRTMATKLPDAMHYVAVYEALHRNVERKWNLVSLRPSPTPHAADVGRDPPALDLEPLGTSGPSIITAHQPELPLEMQVGRITPRQNHTSQLGFSHDQPQEGWFSLAQDGSEGLQQDSFLADDPLQWGFLNDDIFWNMEAGLGEYAYGHADPSIARAFDFPDL
;
A
#
# COMPACT_ATOMS: atom_id res chain seq x y z
N MET A 1 27.91 2.54 15.08
CA MET A 1 26.59 3.21 15.16
C MET A 1 25.59 2.58 14.18
N SER A 2 25.92 2.48 12.89
CA SER A 2 25.03 1.91 11.86
C SER A 2 24.59 0.47 12.14
N LEU A 3 25.48 -0.42 12.61
CA LEU A 3 25.11 -1.79 13.01
C LEU A 3 24.01 -1.81 14.09
N ARG A 4 24.20 -1.04 15.17
CA ARG A 4 23.22 -0.93 16.26
C ARG A 4 21.87 -0.42 15.74
N THR A 5 21.88 0.60 14.88
CA THR A 5 20.65 1.14 14.27
C THR A 5 19.95 0.14 13.36
N LEU A 6 20.70 -0.67 12.61
CA LEU A 6 20.14 -1.77 11.83
C LEU A 6 19.44 -2.79 12.73
N LEU A 7 20.16 -3.30 13.73
CA LEU A 7 19.70 -4.35 14.64
C LEU A 7 18.51 -3.91 15.50
N SER A 8 18.46 -2.64 15.93
CA SER A 8 17.36 -2.12 16.73
C SER A 8 16.17 -1.62 15.91
N GLY A 9 16.30 -1.54 14.58
CA GLY A 9 15.33 -0.93 13.68
C GLY A 9 14.93 -1.88 12.54
N PRO A 10 15.45 -1.69 11.31
CA PRO A 10 15.05 -2.50 10.16
C PRO A 10 15.09 -4.01 10.38
N HIS A 11 16.04 -4.52 11.18
CA HIS A 11 16.16 -5.95 11.47
C HIS A 11 15.02 -6.49 12.34
N VAL A 12 14.51 -5.70 13.29
CA VAL A 12 13.35 -6.08 14.14
C VAL A 12 12.11 -6.37 13.30
N HIS A 13 11.90 -5.58 12.24
CA HIS A 13 10.80 -5.79 11.31
C HIS A 13 11.12 -6.87 10.28
N ASN A 14 12.40 -7.15 9.99
CA ASN A 14 12.84 -7.99 8.86
C ASN A 14 14.03 -8.89 9.23
N PRO A 15 13.83 -9.89 10.09
CA PRO A 15 14.90 -10.72 10.62
C PRO A 15 15.30 -11.87 9.66
N PHE A 16 15.47 -11.60 8.37
CA PHE A 16 15.76 -12.65 7.37
C PHE A 16 17.24 -13.11 7.35
N ILE A 17 18.11 -12.52 8.17
CA ILE A 17 19.48 -12.96 8.44
C ILE A 17 19.61 -13.15 9.96
N LEU A 18 20.29 -14.19 10.43
CA LEU A 18 20.48 -14.38 11.88
C LEU A 18 21.27 -13.22 12.48
N LYS A 19 20.86 -12.75 13.66
CA LYS A 19 21.51 -11.61 14.33
C LYS A 19 22.99 -11.85 14.57
N GLN A 20 23.33 -13.03 15.08
CA GLN A 20 24.71 -13.42 15.33
C GLN A 20 25.55 -13.45 14.05
N ALA A 21 24.95 -13.82 12.90
CA ALA A 21 25.64 -13.79 11.61
C ALA A 21 25.98 -12.36 11.17
N ILE A 22 25.08 -11.40 11.41
CA ILE A 22 25.32 -9.96 11.14
C ILE A 22 26.47 -9.46 12.02
N GLU A 23 26.45 -9.77 13.32
CA GLU A 23 27.48 -9.34 14.28
C GLU A 23 28.85 -9.92 13.93
N HIS A 24 28.93 -11.24 13.68
CA HIS A 24 30.18 -11.90 13.29
C HIS A 24 30.74 -11.34 11.97
N LEU A 25 29.88 -11.08 10.98
CA LEU A 25 30.30 -10.48 9.71
C LEU A 25 30.86 -9.08 9.92
N TYR A 26 30.22 -8.26 10.75
CA TYR A 26 30.68 -6.91 11.05
C TYR A 26 32.05 -6.93 11.74
N THR A 27 32.21 -7.75 12.79
CA THR A 27 33.49 -7.88 13.50
C THR A 27 34.59 -8.37 12.56
N ARG A 28 34.30 -9.36 11.72
CA ARG A 28 35.25 -9.92 10.75
C ARG A 28 35.73 -8.88 9.73
N VAL A 29 34.84 -8.05 9.18
CA VAL A 29 35.18 -7.10 8.09
C VAL A 29 35.70 -5.76 8.60
N PHE A 30 35.20 -5.24 9.72
CA PHE A 30 35.48 -3.87 10.15
C PHE A 30 36.35 -3.75 11.41
N GLU A 31 36.33 -4.73 12.31
CA GLU A 31 37.04 -4.66 13.60
C GLU A 31 38.35 -5.44 13.57
N LEU A 32 38.35 -6.64 12.99
CA LEU A 32 39.54 -7.46 12.80
C LEU A 32 40.32 -6.96 11.58
N ARG A 33 41.17 -5.95 11.77
CA ARG A 33 42.13 -5.47 10.77
C ARG A 33 43.33 -6.40 10.63
N ASP A 34 43.10 -7.67 10.35
CA ASP A 34 44.19 -8.57 9.98
C ASP A 34 44.50 -8.39 8.50
N ALA A 35 45.65 -7.78 8.19
CA ALA A 35 46.13 -7.56 6.83
C ALA A 35 46.34 -8.85 6.01
N SER A 36 46.25 -10.02 6.65
CA SER A 36 46.34 -11.35 6.03
C SER A 36 44.98 -11.98 5.68
N ASN A 37 43.86 -11.48 6.20
CA ASN A 37 42.54 -12.03 5.91
C ASN A 37 42.00 -11.47 4.60
N THR A 38 42.05 -12.28 3.55
CA THR A 38 41.31 -12.00 2.31
C THR A 38 39.83 -12.25 2.58
N HIS A 39 39.04 -11.18 2.75
CA HIS A 39 37.59 -11.29 2.84
C HIS A 39 37.00 -11.76 1.51
N SER A 40 35.99 -12.64 1.57
CA SER A 40 35.28 -13.04 0.35
C SER A 40 34.53 -11.85 -0.24
N SER A 41 34.30 -11.86 -1.57
CA SER A 41 33.48 -10.83 -2.22
C SER A 41 32.08 -10.78 -1.60
N HIS A 42 31.51 -11.93 -1.26
CA HIS A 42 30.19 -12.02 -0.64
C HIS A 42 30.13 -11.39 0.76
N ASP A 43 31.16 -11.61 1.60
CA ASP A 43 31.27 -10.95 2.91
C ASP A 43 31.29 -9.43 2.75
N LEU A 44 32.09 -8.92 1.80
CA LEU A 44 32.17 -7.48 1.53
C LEU A 44 30.83 -6.92 1.02
N PHE A 45 30.17 -7.60 0.08
CA PHE A 45 28.84 -7.24 -0.40
C PHE A 45 27.86 -7.10 0.78
N ARG A 46 27.71 -8.14 1.59
CA ARG A 46 26.76 -8.16 2.72
C ARG A 46 27.11 -7.10 3.76
N ALA A 47 28.38 -6.98 4.13
CA ALA A 47 28.84 -6.00 5.12
C ALA A 47 28.53 -4.57 4.68
N PHE A 48 28.79 -4.22 3.42
CA PHE A 48 28.46 -2.90 2.89
C PHE A 48 26.96 -2.68 2.75
N MET A 49 26.16 -3.69 2.38
CA MET A 49 24.69 -3.58 2.35
C MET A 49 24.10 -3.32 3.75
N ILE A 50 24.57 -4.05 4.77
CA ILE A 50 24.22 -3.85 6.18
C ILE A 50 24.51 -2.40 6.61
N MET A 51 25.68 -1.87 6.23
CA MET A 51 26.05 -0.49 6.52
C MET A 51 25.21 0.53 5.74
N ALA A 52 24.88 0.24 4.47
CA ALA A 52 24.02 1.09 3.66
C ALA A 52 22.63 1.22 4.30
N ILE A 53 21.99 0.11 4.67
CA ILE A 53 20.66 0.12 5.29
C ILE A 53 20.71 0.75 6.69
N GLY A 54 21.69 0.35 7.53
CA GLY A 54 21.82 0.86 8.90
C GLY A 54 22.14 2.35 9.00
N SER A 55 22.69 2.95 7.94
CA SER A 55 23.03 4.38 7.91
C SER A 55 21.92 5.28 7.40
N VAL A 56 20.86 4.75 6.76
CA VAL A 56 19.79 5.58 6.15
C VAL A 56 19.15 6.54 7.14
N THR A 57 18.63 6.01 8.26
CA THR A 57 17.93 6.84 9.25
C THR A 57 18.89 7.79 9.96
N LEU A 58 20.13 7.37 10.20
CA LEU A 58 21.16 8.21 10.83
C LEU A 58 21.51 9.40 9.93
N TYR A 59 21.77 9.13 8.65
CA TYR A 59 22.09 10.17 7.66
C TYR A 59 20.94 11.17 7.52
N ARG A 60 19.71 10.69 7.38
CA ARG A 60 18.52 11.56 7.24
C ARG A 60 18.23 12.40 8.50
N ARG A 61 18.68 11.95 9.68
CA ARG A 61 18.62 12.71 10.94
C ARG A 61 19.82 13.64 11.15
N GLY A 62 20.77 13.69 10.21
CA GLY A 62 22.00 14.48 10.34
C GLY A 62 23.00 13.93 11.36
N LEU A 63 22.81 12.71 11.84
CA LEU A 63 23.67 12.07 12.85
C LEU A 63 24.87 11.35 12.23
N TYR A 64 24.93 11.27 10.90
CA TYR A 64 25.98 10.58 10.18
C TYR A 64 26.28 11.33 8.87
N GLY A 65 27.55 11.68 8.64
CA GLY A 65 27.95 12.55 7.53
C GLY A 65 28.08 11.83 6.18
N SER A 66 28.31 10.51 6.18
CA SER A 66 28.50 9.76 4.94
C SER A 66 27.16 9.31 4.36
N HIS A 67 26.95 9.58 3.08
CA HIS A 67 25.72 9.23 2.40
C HIS A 67 25.59 7.69 2.25
N PRO A 68 24.45 7.06 2.62
CA PRO A 68 24.23 5.61 2.57
C PRO A 68 24.50 4.97 1.20
N PHE A 69 24.23 5.71 0.13
CA PHE A 69 24.44 5.26 -1.25
C PHE A 69 25.92 4.96 -1.57
N GLY A 70 26.87 5.57 -0.85
CA GLY A 70 28.29 5.24 -1.00
C GLY A 70 28.58 3.79 -0.60
N PHE A 71 28.00 3.33 0.51
CA PHE A 71 28.10 1.92 0.92
C PHE A 71 27.35 1.00 -0.04
N TYR A 72 26.16 1.38 -0.49
CA TYR A 72 25.43 0.60 -1.51
C TYR A 72 26.28 0.41 -2.78
N THR A 73 26.91 1.49 -3.27
CA THR A 73 27.76 1.43 -4.46
C THR A 73 28.99 0.56 -4.22
N ALA A 74 29.60 0.62 -3.04
CA ALA A 74 30.70 -0.26 -2.66
C ALA A 74 30.25 -1.74 -2.59
N ALA A 75 29.06 -2.02 -2.05
CA ALA A 75 28.50 -3.36 -2.01
C ALA A 75 28.31 -3.92 -3.42
N MET A 76 27.69 -3.16 -4.33
CA MET A 76 27.38 -3.62 -5.68
C MET A 76 28.62 -3.96 -6.52
N ARG A 77 29.81 -3.43 -6.19
CA ARG A 77 31.09 -3.85 -6.82
C ARG A 77 31.48 -5.29 -6.49
N HIS A 78 30.91 -5.84 -5.43
CA HIS A 78 31.18 -7.19 -4.93
C HIS A 78 30.02 -8.16 -5.18
N PHE A 79 28.93 -7.70 -5.79
CA PHE A 79 27.79 -8.53 -6.16
C PHE A 79 28.16 -9.39 -7.38
N ASP A 80 28.13 -10.71 -7.20
CA ASP A 80 28.58 -11.68 -8.22
C ASP A 80 27.47 -11.98 -9.23
N ASP A 81 27.78 -12.02 -10.53
CA ASP A 81 26.86 -12.41 -11.60
C ASP A 81 26.30 -13.84 -11.42
N LYS A 82 27.00 -14.69 -10.66
CA LYS A 82 26.59 -16.05 -10.32
C LYS A 82 25.79 -16.15 -9.03
N PHE A 83 25.34 -15.03 -8.45
CA PHE A 83 24.64 -15.02 -7.16
C PHE A 83 23.46 -16.00 -7.09
N LEU A 84 22.75 -16.24 -8.19
CA LEU A 84 21.61 -17.17 -8.26
C LEU A 84 21.95 -18.60 -7.84
N ALA A 85 23.22 -19.01 -7.90
CA ALA A 85 23.66 -20.33 -7.47
C ALA A 85 23.80 -20.49 -5.95
N ASN A 86 23.73 -19.40 -5.16
CA ASN A 86 24.04 -19.40 -3.73
C ASN A 86 22.83 -19.80 -2.84
N GLY A 87 21.77 -20.35 -3.42
CA GLY A 87 20.65 -20.89 -2.67
C GLY A 87 19.90 -19.84 -1.83
N ILE A 88 19.71 -20.14 -0.55
CA ILE A 88 19.03 -19.22 0.39
C ILE A 88 19.78 -17.88 0.53
N GLU A 89 21.12 -17.90 0.41
CA GLU A 89 21.93 -16.70 0.56
C GLU A 89 21.65 -15.69 -0.54
N ALA A 90 21.42 -16.17 -1.76
CA ALA A 90 21.05 -15.37 -2.90
C ALA A 90 19.71 -14.63 -2.67
N ILE A 91 18.76 -15.28 -2.01
CA ILE A 91 17.46 -14.68 -1.62
C ILE A 91 17.68 -13.58 -0.58
N GLN A 92 18.51 -13.84 0.43
CA GLN A 92 18.86 -12.83 1.45
C GLN A 92 19.56 -11.62 0.83
N ASP A 93 20.43 -11.84 -0.16
CA ASP A 93 21.16 -10.79 -0.87
C ASP A 93 20.21 -9.90 -1.69
N LEU A 94 19.27 -10.51 -2.41
CA LEU A 94 18.20 -9.78 -3.10
C LEU A 94 17.30 -9.02 -2.13
N LEU A 95 16.96 -9.61 -0.98
CA LEU A 95 16.20 -8.93 0.07
C LEU A 95 16.96 -7.71 0.62
N LEU A 96 18.28 -7.78 0.82
CA LEU A 96 19.09 -6.62 1.19
C LEU A 96 19.01 -5.51 0.12
N ILE A 97 19.12 -5.86 -1.15
CA ILE A 97 19.03 -4.89 -2.27
C ILE A 97 17.64 -4.25 -2.30
N GLY A 98 16.58 -5.06 -2.29
CA GLY A 98 15.19 -4.58 -2.27
C GLY A 98 14.90 -3.70 -1.06
N ARG A 99 15.44 -4.03 0.11
CA ARG A 99 15.33 -3.23 1.34
C ARG A 99 15.97 -1.86 1.21
N PHE A 100 17.15 -1.78 0.60
CA PHE A 100 17.77 -0.48 0.32
C PHE A 100 16.94 0.31 -0.71
N GLY A 101 16.38 -0.37 -1.72
CA GLY A 101 15.50 0.20 -2.75
C GLY A 101 14.23 0.87 -2.21
N ILE A 102 13.73 0.48 -1.03
CA ILE A 102 12.60 1.16 -0.36
C ILE A 102 12.93 2.64 -0.06
N TYR A 103 14.21 2.94 0.19
CA TYR A 103 14.66 4.27 0.59
C TYR A 103 15.22 5.10 -0.57
N TYR A 104 15.81 4.46 -1.57
CA TYR A 104 16.53 5.10 -2.69
C TYR A 104 16.15 4.47 -4.03
N HIS A 105 16.32 5.19 -5.14
CA HIS A 105 16.19 4.54 -6.46
C HIS A 105 17.40 3.67 -6.70
N ILE A 106 17.16 2.41 -7.04
CA ILE A 106 18.21 1.43 -7.37
C ILE A 106 18.15 0.99 -8.83
N GLY A 107 17.35 1.68 -9.66
CA GLY A 107 17.18 1.37 -11.09
C GLY A 107 16.42 0.08 -11.40
N THR A 108 15.90 -0.61 -10.40
CA THR A 108 15.15 -1.87 -10.54
C THR A 108 13.87 -1.82 -9.73
N SER A 109 12.80 -2.42 -10.25
CA SER A 109 11.54 -2.57 -9.54
C SER A 109 11.70 -3.46 -8.30
N ILE A 110 11.26 -2.96 -7.15
CA ILE A 110 11.24 -3.72 -5.89
C ILE A 110 10.27 -4.91 -6.00
N TRP A 111 9.17 -4.73 -6.73
CA TRP A 111 8.20 -5.79 -7.00
C TRP A 111 8.82 -6.93 -7.83
N GLU A 112 9.63 -6.61 -8.85
CA GLU A 112 10.33 -7.63 -9.63
C GLU A 112 11.38 -8.40 -8.81
N ILE A 113 12.18 -7.69 -8.01
CA ILE A 113 13.13 -8.32 -7.07
C ILE A 113 12.37 -9.27 -6.14
N THR A 114 11.22 -8.84 -5.62
CA THR A 114 10.38 -9.63 -4.72
C THR A 114 9.83 -10.88 -5.39
N HIS A 115 9.37 -10.77 -6.64
CA HIS A 115 8.89 -11.90 -7.43
C HIS A 115 9.99 -12.92 -7.71
N LEU A 116 11.20 -12.44 -8.02
CA LEU A 116 12.37 -13.31 -8.16
C LEU A 116 12.67 -14.05 -6.85
N CYS A 117 12.63 -13.38 -5.71
CA CYS A 117 12.80 -14.02 -4.40
C CYS A 117 11.75 -15.11 -4.15
N ILE A 118 10.45 -14.86 -4.41
CA ILE A 118 9.41 -15.88 -4.23
C ILE A 118 9.63 -17.06 -5.17
N ARG A 119 10.01 -16.82 -6.43
CA ARG A 119 10.34 -17.90 -7.36
C ARG A 119 11.49 -18.76 -6.83
N MET A 120 12.56 -18.15 -6.32
CA MET A 120 13.67 -18.89 -5.71
C MET A 120 13.23 -19.65 -4.45
N CYS A 121 12.37 -19.06 -3.61
CA CYS A 121 11.74 -19.77 -2.49
C CYS A 121 10.96 -21.02 -2.96
N ILE A 122 10.31 -20.96 -4.12
CA ILE A 122 9.60 -22.10 -4.72
C ILE A 122 10.59 -23.16 -5.19
N GLU A 123 11.61 -22.76 -5.96
CA GLU A 123 12.66 -23.64 -6.48
C GLU A 123 13.42 -24.37 -5.35
N HIS A 124 13.67 -23.70 -4.23
CA HIS A 124 14.31 -24.28 -3.03
C HIS A 124 13.33 -24.97 -2.05
N GLY A 125 12.04 -25.01 -2.37
CA GLY A 125 11.02 -25.65 -1.54
C GLY A 125 10.77 -24.96 -0.19
N LEU A 126 11.13 -23.69 -0.02
CA LEU A 126 10.96 -22.93 1.25
C LEU A 126 9.48 -22.67 1.60
N HIS A 127 8.59 -22.73 0.61
CA HIS A 127 7.14 -22.63 0.79
C HIS A 127 6.50 -23.92 1.34
N LYS A 128 7.26 -25.02 1.41
CA LYS A 128 6.78 -26.33 1.87
C LYS A 128 7.26 -26.62 3.28
N GLY A 129 6.44 -27.33 4.06
CA GLY A 129 6.85 -27.84 5.36
C GLY A 129 8.04 -28.80 5.24
N SER A 130 8.98 -28.72 6.18
CA SER A 130 10.09 -29.66 6.27
C SER A 130 9.61 -31.02 6.78
N ALA A 131 10.11 -32.10 6.18
CA ALA A 131 9.79 -33.47 6.60
C ALA A 131 11.03 -34.08 7.28
N GLY A 132 10.99 -34.25 8.60
CA GLY A 132 12.02 -34.97 9.38
C GLY A 132 12.62 -34.15 10.53
N HIS A 133 13.59 -34.76 11.23
CA HIS A 133 14.41 -34.05 12.21
C HIS A 133 15.22 -32.97 11.50
N SER A 134 15.01 -31.71 11.86
CA SER A 134 15.68 -30.57 11.25
C SER A 134 16.62 -29.89 12.25
N ASP A 135 17.74 -29.37 11.76
CA ASP A 135 18.42 -28.24 12.42
C ASP A 135 17.39 -27.13 12.64
N LEU A 136 17.04 -26.88 13.91
CA LEU A 136 16.00 -25.95 14.31
C LEU A 136 16.36 -24.53 13.92
N LEU A 137 17.63 -24.15 14.05
CA LEU A 137 18.07 -22.80 13.69
C LEU A 137 18.08 -22.63 12.17
N GLY A 138 18.53 -23.66 11.43
CA GLY A 138 18.45 -23.70 9.97
C GLY A 138 17.01 -23.62 9.46
N GLU A 139 16.07 -24.38 10.04
CA GLU A 139 14.65 -24.33 9.70
C GLU A 139 14.03 -22.98 10.08
N GLN A 140 14.38 -22.43 11.24
CA GLN A 140 13.99 -21.09 11.66
C GLN A 140 14.43 -20.05 10.61
N LEU A 141 15.68 -20.10 10.14
CA LEU A 141 16.18 -19.20 9.10
C LEU A 141 15.42 -19.37 7.77
N ARG A 142 15.19 -20.61 7.33
CA ARG A 142 14.44 -20.91 6.10
C ARG A 142 13.03 -20.31 6.14
N ARG A 143 12.32 -20.47 7.26
CA ARG A 143 11.00 -19.87 7.48
C ARG A 143 11.07 -18.34 7.50
N ARG A 144 12.06 -17.75 8.19
CA ARG A 144 12.24 -16.29 8.21
C ARG A 144 12.41 -15.71 6.80
N VAL A 145 13.23 -16.33 5.97
CA VAL A 145 13.45 -15.90 4.57
C VAL A 145 12.16 -16.01 3.76
N PHE A 146 11.48 -17.16 3.79
CA PHE A 146 10.22 -17.34 3.06
C PHE A 146 9.17 -16.30 3.47
N TRP A 147 8.94 -16.15 4.78
CA TRP A 147 7.90 -15.25 5.29
C TRP A 147 8.24 -13.78 5.08
N GLU A 148 9.53 -13.40 5.04
CA GLU A 148 9.95 -12.05 4.64
C GLU A 148 9.58 -11.79 3.18
N CYS A 149 9.91 -12.71 2.26
CA CYS A 149 9.52 -12.61 0.86
C CYS A 149 7.99 -12.53 0.71
N TYR A 150 7.25 -13.34 1.46
CA TYR A 150 5.79 -13.30 1.49
C TYR A 150 5.27 -11.92 1.91
N MET A 151 5.80 -11.33 2.98
CA MET A 151 5.34 -10.03 3.45
C MET A 151 5.54 -8.92 2.41
N ILE A 152 6.72 -8.86 1.77
CA ILE A 152 6.99 -7.84 0.76
C ILE A 152 6.20 -8.09 -0.52
N ASP A 153 5.93 -9.34 -0.90
CA ASP A 153 5.06 -9.69 -2.04
C ASP A 153 3.62 -9.22 -1.78
N ARG A 154 3.04 -9.59 -0.64
CA ARG A 154 1.67 -9.15 -0.29
C ARG A 154 1.55 -7.64 -0.21
N TYR A 155 2.58 -6.95 0.29
CA TYR A 155 2.56 -5.49 0.38
C TYR A 155 2.67 -4.83 -0.99
N SER A 156 3.71 -5.17 -1.75
CA SER A 156 4.00 -4.52 -3.05
C SER A 156 2.94 -4.84 -4.09
N SER A 157 2.52 -6.10 -4.21
CA SER A 157 1.48 -6.52 -5.17
C SER A 157 0.13 -5.89 -4.83
N ASN A 158 -0.23 -5.75 -3.55
CA ASN A 158 -1.45 -5.04 -3.17
C ASN A 158 -1.39 -3.54 -3.50
N THR A 159 -0.25 -2.89 -3.28
CA THR A 159 -0.04 -1.47 -3.67
C THR A 159 -0.09 -1.27 -5.19
N LEU A 160 0.41 -2.23 -5.96
CA LEU A 160 0.40 -2.20 -7.43
C LEU A 160 -0.92 -2.72 -8.05
N HIS A 161 -1.87 -3.19 -7.24
CA HIS A 161 -3.08 -3.89 -7.71
C HIS A 161 -2.79 -5.10 -8.61
N ARG A 162 -1.68 -5.80 -8.33
CA ARG A 162 -1.23 -6.99 -9.07
C ARG A 162 -1.53 -8.28 -8.29
N PRO A 163 -1.68 -9.43 -8.97
CA PRO A 163 -1.80 -10.72 -8.29
C PRO A 163 -0.57 -11.06 -7.45
N PHE A 164 -0.78 -11.81 -6.38
CA PHE A 164 0.31 -12.32 -5.56
C PHE A 164 1.10 -13.44 -6.25
N SER A 165 2.40 -13.53 -5.94
CA SER A 165 3.31 -14.49 -6.57
C SER A 165 2.99 -15.96 -6.29
N ILE A 166 2.41 -16.25 -5.13
CA ILE A 166 2.07 -17.62 -4.67
C ILE A 166 0.72 -17.59 -3.97
N ALA A 167 -0.16 -18.55 -4.28
CA ALA A 167 -1.47 -18.67 -3.65
C ALA A 167 -1.37 -19.28 -2.25
N GLU A 168 -2.25 -18.88 -1.33
CA GLU A 168 -2.27 -19.39 0.06
C GLU A 168 -2.31 -20.92 0.15
N ARG A 169 -3.08 -21.57 -0.73
CA ARG A 169 -3.23 -23.04 -0.76
C ARG A 169 -1.93 -23.79 -1.06
N ASP A 170 -0.96 -23.13 -1.68
CA ASP A 170 0.31 -23.72 -2.08
C ASP A 170 1.38 -23.55 -0.98
N ILE A 171 1.07 -22.78 0.07
CA ILE A 171 1.96 -22.54 1.22
C ILE A 171 1.64 -23.58 2.30
N THR A 172 2.60 -24.45 2.58
CA THR A 172 2.47 -25.46 3.66
C THR A 172 3.55 -25.33 4.73
N THR A 173 4.53 -24.44 4.55
CA THR A 173 5.50 -24.12 5.60
C THR A 173 4.83 -23.49 6.81
N GLY A 174 5.22 -23.92 8.00
CA GLY A 174 4.81 -23.27 9.25
C GLY A 174 5.44 -21.89 9.42
N PHE A 175 4.98 -21.16 10.44
CA PHE A 175 5.60 -19.89 10.83
C PHE A 175 6.97 -20.10 11.49
N PRO A 176 7.84 -19.07 11.49
CA PRO A 176 8.97 -19.06 12.42
C PRO A 176 8.48 -19.14 13.87
N ALA A 177 9.36 -19.59 14.76
CA ALA A 177 9.15 -19.50 16.19
C ALA A 177 9.32 -18.05 16.67
N ASP A 178 8.43 -17.62 17.56
CA ASP A 178 8.53 -16.35 18.28
C ASP A 178 9.51 -16.50 19.46
N ALA A 179 10.79 -16.65 19.13
CA ALA A 179 11.88 -16.84 20.10
C ALA A 179 13.21 -16.27 19.55
N ASN A 180 14.12 -15.95 20.48
CA ASN A 180 15.48 -15.53 20.15
C ASN A 180 16.31 -16.72 19.64
N ASP A 181 17.33 -16.43 18.84
CA ASP A 181 18.19 -17.45 18.22
C ASP A 181 18.83 -18.38 19.27
N GLU A 182 19.24 -17.84 20.42
CA GLU A 182 19.86 -18.61 21.51
C GLU A 182 18.90 -19.64 22.13
N ALA A 183 17.61 -19.29 22.22
CA ALA A 183 16.59 -20.21 22.74
C ALA A 183 16.35 -21.37 21.76
N ILE A 184 16.39 -21.09 20.45
CA ILE A 184 16.28 -22.13 19.41
C ILE A 184 17.49 -23.06 19.44
N VAL A 185 18.70 -22.52 19.58
CA VAL A 185 19.93 -23.32 19.70
C VAL A 185 19.89 -24.21 20.93
N ALA A 186 19.47 -23.68 22.09
CA ALA A 186 19.32 -24.46 23.31
C ALA A 186 18.27 -25.58 23.19
N ALA A 187 17.25 -25.37 22.37
CA ALA A 187 16.17 -26.32 22.13
C ALA A 187 16.54 -27.49 21.18
N GLN A 188 17.65 -27.38 20.44
CA GLN A 188 18.04 -28.34 19.39
C GLN A 188 18.11 -29.79 19.85
N GLN A 189 18.52 -30.04 21.09
CA GLN A 189 18.67 -31.39 21.65
C GLN A 189 17.40 -31.89 22.36
N ILE A 190 16.41 -31.02 22.53
CA ILE A 190 15.19 -31.28 23.30
C ILE A 190 14.02 -31.57 22.37
N PHE A 191 13.94 -30.86 21.25
CA PHE A 191 12.83 -30.93 20.33
C PHE A 191 13.25 -31.50 18.97
N PRO A 192 12.42 -32.38 18.38
CA PRO A 192 12.75 -33.02 17.11
C PRO A 192 12.64 -32.06 15.91
N ASP A 193 11.77 -31.06 16.01
CA ASP A 193 11.44 -30.12 14.96
C ASP A 193 10.93 -28.78 15.54
N LEU A 194 10.87 -27.77 14.68
CA LEU A 194 10.54 -26.41 15.08
C LEU A 194 9.06 -26.25 15.46
N ASP A 195 8.15 -27.04 14.88
CA ASP A 195 6.72 -26.95 15.19
C ASP A 195 6.42 -27.52 16.58
N THR A 196 7.07 -28.61 16.96
CA THR A 196 7.01 -29.17 18.31
C THR A 196 7.59 -28.18 19.34
N PHE A 197 8.71 -27.52 19.03
CA PHE A 197 9.24 -26.43 19.86
C PHE A 197 8.22 -25.29 20.01
N ARG A 198 7.65 -24.81 18.91
CA ARG A 198 6.66 -23.72 18.90
C ARG A 198 5.42 -24.04 19.72
N ALA A 199 4.95 -25.29 19.68
CA ALA A 199 3.78 -25.73 20.44
C ALA A 199 4.05 -25.78 21.95
N ALA A 200 5.28 -26.11 22.36
CA ALA A 200 5.68 -26.16 23.77
C ALA A 200 6.18 -24.80 24.30
N HIS A 201 6.71 -23.95 23.42
CA HIS A 201 7.30 -22.67 23.80
C HIS A 201 6.22 -21.62 24.06
N THR A 202 6.12 -21.19 25.32
CA THR A 202 5.40 -19.97 25.67
C THR A 202 6.43 -18.84 25.78
N PRO A 203 6.33 -17.77 24.96
CA PRO A 203 7.23 -16.64 25.06
C PRO A 203 7.15 -16.04 26.47
N SER A 204 8.28 -16.01 27.18
CA SER A 204 8.39 -15.40 28.51
C SER A 204 8.47 -13.86 28.47
N GLY A 205 8.48 -13.29 27.27
CA GLY A 205 8.53 -11.87 26.98
C GLY A 205 8.63 -11.64 25.47
N LEU A 206 8.94 -10.41 25.07
CA LEU A 206 9.15 -10.08 23.66
C LEU A 206 10.47 -10.65 23.17
N SER A 207 10.37 -11.40 22.08
CA SER A 207 11.53 -11.92 21.37
C SER A 207 11.92 -11.00 20.22
N GLU A 208 13.08 -11.26 19.62
CA GLU A 208 13.52 -10.61 18.38
C GLU A 208 12.59 -10.87 17.19
N MET A 209 11.69 -11.86 17.30
CA MET A 209 10.77 -12.28 16.26
C MET A 209 9.35 -11.75 16.42
N SER A 210 8.99 -11.19 17.59
CA SER A 210 7.59 -10.87 17.92
C SER A 210 6.98 -9.85 16.96
N VAL A 211 7.72 -8.79 16.60
CA VAL A 211 7.26 -7.76 15.65
C VAL A 211 7.08 -8.34 14.26
N PHE A 212 8.03 -9.15 13.79
CA PHE A 212 7.94 -9.82 12.50
C PHE A 212 6.74 -10.77 12.44
N PHE A 213 6.51 -11.56 13.50
CA PHE A 213 5.37 -12.47 13.59
C PHE A 213 4.03 -11.71 13.52
N LEU A 214 3.92 -10.60 14.24
CA LEU A 214 2.74 -9.73 14.18
C LEU A 214 2.51 -9.19 12.76
N CYS A 215 3.57 -8.78 12.05
CA CYS A 215 3.47 -8.29 10.67
C CYS A 215 3.06 -9.40 9.69
N ILE A 216 3.55 -10.63 9.85
CA ILE A 216 3.11 -11.78 9.03
C ILE A 216 1.61 -11.99 9.20
N ARG A 217 1.11 -12.00 10.44
CA ARG A 217 -0.32 -12.16 10.74
C ARG A 217 -1.17 -11.09 10.08
N LEU A 218 -0.74 -9.83 10.10
CA LEU A 218 -1.41 -8.75 9.37
C LEU A 218 -1.47 -9.05 7.87
N ARG A 219 -0.35 -9.48 7.26
CA ARG A 219 -0.28 -9.78 5.83
C ARG A 219 -1.14 -10.99 5.43
N GLN A 220 -1.39 -11.93 6.34
CA GLN A 220 -2.38 -12.99 6.11
C GLN A 220 -3.81 -12.45 6.07
N ILE A 221 -4.18 -11.52 6.96
CA ILE A 221 -5.49 -10.86 6.90
C ILE A 221 -5.65 -10.14 5.56
N VAL A 222 -4.63 -9.38 5.13
CA VAL A 222 -4.61 -8.70 3.83
C VAL A 222 -4.77 -9.68 2.66
N SER A 223 -4.10 -10.84 2.72
CA SER A 223 -4.22 -11.88 1.69
C SER A 223 -5.65 -12.46 1.60
N ARG A 224 -6.30 -12.68 2.75
CA ARG A 224 -7.72 -13.10 2.81
C ARG A 224 -8.64 -12.04 2.24
N ILE A 225 -8.45 -10.76 2.59
CA ILE A 225 -9.22 -9.63 2.02
C ILE A 225 -9.11 -9.66 0.49
N HIS A 226 -7.89 -9.71 -0.05
CA HIS A 226 -7.68 -9.75 -1.50
C HIS A 226 -8.40 -10.94 -2.15
N SER A 227 -8.31 -12.13 -1.54
CA SER A 227 -8.95 -13.35 -2.04
C SER A 227 -10.48 -13.26 -2.03
N GLU A 228 -11.08 -12.74 -0.96
CA GLU A 228 -12.53 -12.59 -0.84
C GLU A 228 -13.09 -11.59 -1.86
N PHE A 229 -12.44 -10.43 -2.04
CA PHE A 229 -12.86 -9.46 -3.06
C PHE A 229 -12.64 -9.96 -4.49
N SER A 230 -11.60 -10.77 -4.72
CA SER A 230 -11.39 -11.43 -6.03
C SER A 230 -12.53 -12.41 -6.35
N LYS A 231 -12.93 -13.24 -5.39
CA LYS A 231 -14.09 -14.16 -5.54
C LYS A 231 -15.39 -13.39 -5.75
N LEU A 232 -15.57 -12.28 -5.03
CA LEU A 232 -16.72 -11.41 -5.18
C LEU A 232 -16.81 -10.85 -6.60
N ALA A 233 -15.69 -10.35 -7.14
CA ALA A 233 -15.60 -9.84 -8.51
C ALA A 233 -16.00 -10.90 -9.55
N GLU A 234 -15.52 -12.14 -9.39
CA GLU A 234 -15.88 -13.25 -10.28
C GLU A 234 -17.36 -13.62 -10.19
N THR A 235 -17.92 -13.62 -8.98
CA THR A 235 -19.32 -13.98 -8.75
C THR A 235 -20.26 -12.94 -9.36
N THR A 236 -19.96 -11.65 -9.17
CA THR A 236 -20.74 -10.54 -9.73
C THR A 236 -20.75 -10.57 -11.25
N LYS A 237 -19.61 -10.90 -11.89
CA LYS A 237 -19.52 -11.05 -13.35
C LYS A 237 -20.37 -12.19 -13.90
N ARG A 238 -20.53 -13.29 -13.15
CA ARG A 238 -21.21 -14.51 -13.63
C ARG A 238 -22.72 -14.49 -13.41
N ASN A 239 -23.17 -14.03 -12.24
CA ASN A 239 -24.52 -14.37 -11.75
C ASN A 239 -25.49 -13.18 -11.66
N GLY A 240 -25.07 -11.95 -11.97
CA GLY A 240 -25.95 -10.76 -11.90
C GLY A 240 -26.63 -10.65 -10.53
N PHE A 241 -25.88 -10.24 -9.50
CA PHE A 241 -26.38 -10.22 -8.12
C PHE A 241 -27.52 -9.19 -7.94
N GLU A 242 -28.55 -9.55 -7.18
CA GLU A 242 -29.53 -8.55 -6.71
C GLU A 242 -28.81 -7.48 -5.86
N THR A 243 -28.99 -6.23 -6.26
CA THR A 243 -28.24 -5.05 -5.78
C THR A 243 -28.20 -4.93 -4.25
N PHE A 244 -29.32 -5.20 -3.56
CA PHE A 244 -29.40 -5.02 -2.11
C PHE A 244 -28.71 -6.16 -1.33
N LEU A 245 -28.80 -7.40 -1.79
CA LEU A 245 -28.11 -8.55 -1.19
C LEU A 245 -26.59 -8.39 -1.31
N LEU A 246 -26.13 -7.83 -2.42
CA LEU A 246 -24.72 -7.53 -2.64
C LEU A 246 -24.19 -6.48 -1.65
N THR A 247 -24.90 -5.37 -1.47
CA THR A 247 -24.53 -4.34 -0.49
C THR A 247 -24.43 -4.93 0.92
N GLY A 248 -25.45 -5.69 1.36
CA GLY A 248 -25.44 -6.32 2.69
C GLY A 248 -24.25 -7.27 2.88
N LYS A 249 -23.96 -8.10 1.87
CA LYS A 249 -22.81 -9.03 1.90
C LYS A 249 -21.47 -8.29 1.97
N ILE A 250 -21.31 -7.20 1.22
CA ILE A 250 -20.08 -6.40 1.24
C ILE A 250 -19.89 -5.76 2.61
N CYS A 251 -20.92 -5.11 3.17
CA CYS A 251 -20.82 -4.50 4.50
C CYS A 251 -20.49 -5.54 5.57
N GLN A 252 -21.17 -6.69 5.57
CA GLN A 252 -20.86 -7.79 6.50
C GLN A 252 -19.41 -8.29 6.36
N THR A 253 -18.90 -8.37 5.13
CA THR A 253 -17.50 -8.76 4.86
C THR A 253 -16.53 -7.73 5.42
N VAL A 254 -16.81 -6.44 5.24
CA VAL A 254 -16.01 -5.33 5.79
C VAL A 254 -16.00 -5.39 7.32
N ASP A 255 -17.17 -5.53 7.94
CA ASP A 255 -17.29 -5.59 9.41
C ASP A 255 -16.50 -6.77 10.00
N GLY A 256 -16.59 -7.94 9.37
CA GLY A 256 -15.82 -9.13 9.78
C GLY A 256 -14.31 -8.90 9.70
N PHE A 257 -13.81 -8.31 8.60
CA PHE A 257 -12.38 -8.02 8.48
C PHE A 257 -11.93 -6.85 9.36
N PHE A 258 -12.80 -5.89 9.68
CA PHE A 258 -12.52 -4.87 10.68
C PHE A 258 -12.32 -5.48 12.06
N GLN A 259 -13.18 -6.43 12.44
CA GLN A 259 -13.00 -7.19 13.66
C GLN A 259 -11.66 -7.95 13.66
N ASP A 260 -11.31 -8.65 12.58
CA ASP A 260 -10.00 -9.32 12.47
C ASP A 260 -8.82 -8.35 12.65
N LEU A 261 -8.92 -7.14 12.08
CA LEU A 261 -7.88 -6.10 12.19
C LEU A 261 -7.82 -5.50 13.60
N ASP A 262 -8.96 -5.33 14.26
CA ASP A 262 -9.05 -4.84 15.64
C ASP A 262 -8.51 -5.88 16.64
N GLU A 263 -8.78 -7.17 16.41
CA GLU A 263 -8.20 -8.29 17.17
C GLU A 263 -6.68 -8.35 16.97
N TRP A 264 -6.20 -8.21 15.73
CA TRP A 264 -4.78 -8.11 15.43
C TRP A 264 -4.12 -6.93 16.19
N ARG A 265 -4.76 -5.76 16.17
CA ARG A 265 -4.23 -4.56 16.83
C ARG A 265 -4.22 -4.71 18.35
N SER A 266 -5.23 -5.35 18.91
CA SER A 266 -5.35 -5.64 20.35
C SER A 266 -4.31 -6.67 20.81
N GLY A 267 -3.90 -7.58 19.92
CA GLY A 267 -2.82 -8.54 20.15
C GLY A 267 -1.41 -7.96 20.02
N ALA A 268 -1.26 -6.70 19.59
CA ALA A 268 0.04 -6.06 19.47
C ALA A 268 0.66 -5.80 20.86
N PRO A 269 1.97 -6.05 21.04
CA PRO A 269 2.59 -5.95 22.36
C PRO A 269 2.75 -4.50 22.81
N LEU A 270 2.56 -4.26 24.12
CA LEU A 270 2.80 -2.96 24.74
C LEU A 270 4.26 -2.85 25.20
N ILE A 271 5.05 -2.14 24.40
CA ILE A 271 6.47 -1.89 24.69
C ILE A 271 6.61 -0.54 25.37
N GLN A 272 6.94 -0.53 26.67
CA GLN A 272 7.07 0.71 27.44
C GLN A 272 8.16 1.63 26.90
N THR A 273 9.29 1.07 26.46
CA THR A 273 10.44 1.81 25.95
C THR A 273 10.82 1.29 24.56
N PRO A 274 10.12 1.72 23.49
CA PRO A 274 10.39 1.24 22.15
C PRO A 274 11.79 1.71 21.68
N ARG A 275 12.58 0.79 21.14
CA ARG A 275 13.94 1.05 20.62
C ARG A 275 13.91 1.63 19.21
N SER A 276 12.83 1.41 18.48
CA SER A 276 12.60 1.98 17.15
C SER A 276 11.12 2.17 16.87
N LEU A 277 10.82 2.77 15.72
CA LEU A 277 9.47 2.94 15.20
C LEU A 277 8.69 1.61 15.19
N TYR A 278 9.33 0.51 14.80
CA TYR A 278 8.65 -0.78 14.60
C TYR A 278 8.14 -1.44 15.89
N GLU A 279 8.60 -0.93 17.04
CA GLU A 279 8.16 -1.34 18.38
C GLU A 279 7.12 -0.37 18.98
N SER A 280 6.81 0.74 18.31
CA SER A 280 5.92 1.77 18.85
C SER A 280 4.44 1.45 18.61
N GLN A 281 3.57 1.89 19.52
CA GLN A 281 2.13 1.79 19.35
C GLN A 281 1.64 2.59 18.13
N ASP A 282 2.21 3.77 17.95
CA ASP A 282 1.93 4.63 16.78
C ASP A 282 2.19 3.92 15.45
N TRP A 283 3.19 3.01 15.38
CA TRP A 283 3.43 2.22 14.17
C TRP A 283 2.35 1.17 13.94
N PHE A 284 1.93 0.47 14.98
CA PHE A 284 0.84 -0.52 14.88
C PHE A 284 -0.50 0.15 14.54
N ASP A 285 -0.77 1.33 15.09
CA ASP A 285 -1.94 2.14 14.74
C ASP A 285 -1.89 2.56 13.26
N LEU A 286 -0.72 2.98 12.76
CA LEU A 286 -0.57 3.37 11.36
C LEU A 286 -0.82 2.19 10.40
N LEU A 287 -0.30 1.00 10.73
CA LEU A 287 -0.57 -0.22 9.98
C LEU A 287 -2.06 -0.60 10.02
N HIS A 288 -2.69 -0.52 11.20
CA HIS A 288 -4.11 -0.80 11.38
C HIS A 288 -5.00 0.09 10.51
N PHE A 289 -4.84 1.41 10.61
CA PHE A 289 -5.62 2.34 9.79
C PHE A 289 -5.36 2.17 8.30
N ARG A 290 -4.11 1.87 7.90
CA ARG A 290 -3.76 1.63 6.49
C ARG A 290 -4.55 0.44 5.92
N GLU A 291 -4.53 -0.71 6.59
CA GLU A 291 -5.23 -1.88 6.06
C GLU A 291 -6.75 -1.71 6.09
N ARG A 292 -7.30 -1.01 7.11
CA ARG A 292 -8.73 -0.65 7.16
C ARG A 292 -9.12 0.27 6.00
N LEU A 293 -8.31 1.28 5.69
CA LEU A 293 -8.56 2.16 4.55
C LEU A 293 -8.59 1.39 3.23
N ILE A 294 -7.58 0.53 2.99
CA ILE A 294 -7.52 -0.28 1.76
C ILE A 294 -8.75 -1.18 1.63
N LEU A 295 -9.18 -1.81 2.72
CA LEU A 295 -10.38 -2.65 2.75
C LEU A 295 -11.65 -1.86 2.40
N VAL A 296 -11.90 -0.72 3.05
CA VAL A 296 -13.10 0.08 2.81
C VAL A 296 -13.11 0.63 1.40
N ARG A 297 -11.96 1.05 0.88
CA ARG A 297 -11.84 1.51 -0.50
C ARG A 297 -12.23 0.42 -1.50
N LYS A 298 -11.68 -0.80 -1.35
CA LYS A 298 -12.12 -1.95 -2.14
C LYS A 298 -13.64 -2.16 -2.02
N ALA A 299 -14.19 -2.07 -0.82
CA ALA A 299 -15.64 -2.21 -0.63
C ALA A 299 -16.45 -1.15 -1.37
N VAL A 300 -16.00 0.11 -1.38
CA VAL A 300 -16.61 1.22 -2.11
C VAL A 300 -16.65 0.98 -3.63
N ASP A 301 -15.69 0.22 -4.17
CA ASP A 301 -15.61 -0.09 -5.60
C ASP A 301 -16.63 -1.13 -6.02
N PHE A 302 -16.88 -2.11 -5.15
CA PHE A 302 -17.80 -3.20 -5.42
C PHE A 302 -19.24 -2.91 -4.99
N VAL A 303 -19.44 -1.99 -4.06
CA VAL A 303 -20.78 -1.71 -3.53
C VAL A 303 -21.64 -1.01 -4.57
N PRO A 304 -22.89 -1.45 -4.77
CA PRO A 304 -23.79 -0.69 -5.61
C PRO A 304 -24.03 0.72 -5.07
N LYS A 305 -23.80 1.71 -5.93
CA LYS A 305 -23.93 3.13 -5.62
C LYS A 305 -25.35 3.61 -5.93
N ARG A 306 -26.00 4.30 -4.98
CA ARG A 306 -27.31 4.94 -5.22
C ARG A 306 -27.08 6.36 -5.68
N ASN A 307 -27.53 6.72 -6.88
CA ASN A 307 -27.24 8.02 -7.50
C ASN A 307 -25.73 8.32 -7.57
N GLY A 308 -24.89 7.30 -7.79
CA GLY A 308 -23.43 7.44 -7.79
C GLY A 308 -22.78 7.55 -6.40
N ILE A 309 -23.55 7.48 -5.31
CA ILE A 309 -23.04 7.66 -3.95
C ILE A 309 -22.97 6.31 -3.21
N PRO A 310 -21.82 5.95 -2.59
CA PRO A 310 -21.69 4.78 -1.72
C PRO A 310 -22.50 4.91 -0.41
N PRO A 311 -22.78 3.80 0.29
CA PRO A 311 -23.42 3.84 1.60
C PRO A 311 -22.69 4.75 2.60
N ALA A 312 -23.45 5.56 3.35
CA ALA A 312 -22.90 6.54 4.27
C ALA A 312 -21.97 5.93 5.33
N HIS A 313 -22.27 4.72 5.82
CA HIS A 313 -21.41 4.03 6.79
C HIS A 313 -20.00 3.78 6.22
N LEU A 314 -19.88 3.30 4.98
CA LEU A 314 -18.57 3.07 4.34
C LEU A 314 -17.83 4.38 4.09
N LEU A 315 -18.52 5.46 3.70
CA LEU A 315 -17.91 6.78 3.56
C LEU A 315 -17.35 7.31 4.88
N ASN A 316 -18.09 7.16 5.98
CA ASN A 316 -17.63 7.57 7.31
C ASN A 316 -16.39 6.77 7.75
N GLN A 317 -16.40 5.45 7.57
CA GLN A 317 -15.25 4.59 7.89
C GLN A 317 -14.02 4.93 7.03
N CYS A 318 -14.22 5.21 5.74
CA CYS A 318 -13.16 5.65 4.83
C CYS A 318 -12.53 6.97 5.29
N LEU A 319 -13.38 7.96 5.59
CA LEU A 319 -12.96 9.28 6.05
C LEU A 319 -12.19 9.21 7.37
N GLU A 320 -12.67 8.41 8.32
CA GLU A 320 -12.03 8.19 9.62
C GLU A 320 -10.63 7.60 9.44
N CYS A 321 -10.51 6.48 8.71
CA CYS A 321 -9.23 5.82 8.49
C CYS A 321 -8.23 6.76 7.78
N ALA A 322 -8.68 7.43 6.72
CA ALA A 322 -7.83 8.34 5.95
C ALA A 322 -7.33 9.54 6.77
N THR A 323 -8.23 10.14 7.56
CA THR A 323 -7.88 11.27 8.45
C THR A 323 -6.89 10.85 9.52
N SER A 324 -7.10 9.66 10.13
CA SER A 324 -6.20 9.10 11.13
C SER A 324 -4.80 8.84 10.56
N ILE A 325 -4.68 8.28 9.35
CA ILE A 325 -3.39 8.07 8.68
C ILE A 325 -2.64 9.39 8.49
N ILE A 326 -3.31 10.41 7.93
CA ILE A 326 -2.69 11.72 7.65
C ILE A 326 -2.17 12.32 8.96
N ARG A 327 -3.03 12.46 9.97
CA ARG A 327 -2.67 13.10 11.24
C ARG A 327 -1.55 12.35 11.97
N LEU A 328 -1.63 11.03 12.03
CA LEU A 328 -0.65 10.18 12.71
C LEU A 328 0.71 10.24 12.01
N TYR A 329 0.75 10.02 10.70
CA TYR A 329 1.99 10.06 9.94
C TYR A 329 2.63 11.47 9.98
N SER A 330 1.85 12.53 9.74
CA SER A 330 2.37 13.89 9.76
C SER A 330 3.00 14.25 11.10
N ARG A 331 2.37 13.87 12.22
CA ARG A 331 2.93 14.04 13.57
C ARG A 331 4.25 13.28 13.72
N LEU A 332 4.28 11.99 13.39
CA LEU A 332 5.50 11.18 13.49
C LEU A 332 6.63 11.73 12.61
N PHE A 333 6.28 12.26 11.44
CA PHE A 333 7.23 12.77 10.46
C PHE A 333 7.85 14.10 10.92
N GLN A 334 7.03 15.01 11.44
CA GLN A 334 7.48 16.27 12.05
C GLN A 334 8.39 16.03 13.26
N GLN A 335 8.11 14.98 14.04
CA GLN A 335 8.93 14.58 15.20
C GLN A 335 10.25 13.87 14.81
N GLY A 336 10.45 13.52 13.53
CA GLY A 336 11.61 12.74 13.07
C GLY A 336 11.59 11.26 13.50
N SER A 337 10.45 10.78 14.01
CA SER A 337 10.24 9.40 14.47
C SER A 337 10.08 8.43 13.29
N ILE A 338 9.39 8.87 12.23
CA ILE A 338 9.27 8.16 10.95
C ILE A 338 10.05 8.91 9.85
N THR A 339 10.55 8.18 8.86
CA THR A 339 11.25 8.76 7.70
C THR A 339 10.32 8.80 6.48
N TYR A 340 10.79 9.33 5.35
CA TYR A 340 10.06 9.31 4.09
C TYR A 340 10.43 8.09 3.24
N THR A 341 9.46 7.50 2.56
CA THR A 341 9.68 6.51 1.48
C THR A 341 8.67 6.79 0.38
N ARG A 342 8.87 6.22 -0.80
CA ARG A 342 7.88 6.31 -1.88
C ARG A 342 6.56 5.64 -1.50
N SER A 343 6.63 4.53 -0.77
CA SER A 343 5.44 3.86 -0.23
C SER A 343 4.68 4.69 0.80
N TYR A 344 5.37 5.44 1.66
CA TYR A 344 4.71 6.36 2.60
C TYR A 344 4.12 7.57 1.88
N PHE A 345 4.79 8.06 0.84
CA PHE A 345 4.24 9.11 -0.01
C PHE A 345 2.94 8.64 -0.66
N GLN A 346 2.95 7.45 -1.27
CA GLN A 346 1.77 6.82 -1.86
C GLN A 346 0.64 6.63 -0.83
N MET A 347 0.95 6.17 0.38
CA MET A 347 -0.04 6.02 1.45
C MET A 347 -0.69 7.34 1.84
N ILE A 348 0.09 8.41 2.05
CA ILE A 348 -0.44 9.73 2.44
C ILE A 348 -1.24 10.35 1.30
N PHE A 349 -0.75 10.23 0.08
CA PHE A 349 -1.47 10.68 -1.11
C PHE A 349 -2.83 9.98 -1.24
N THR A 350 -2.83 8.65 -1.12
CA THR A 350 -4.05 7.82 -1.19
C THR A 350 -5.03 8.19 -0.08
N ALA A 351 -4.55 8.43 1.15
CA ALA A 351 -5.39 8.91 2.24
C ALA A 351 -6.01 10.29 1.90
N GLY A 352 -5.22 11.23 1.39
CA GLY A 352 -5.72 12.53 0.96
C GLY A 352 -6.78 12.46 -0.15
N LEU A 353 -6.56 11.61 -1.17
CA LEU A 353 -7.57 11.32 -2.20
C LEU A 353 -8.85 10.72 -1.60
N SER A 354 -8.72 9.83 -0.62
CA SER A 354 -9.86 9.20 0.06
C SER A 354 -10.70 10.24 0.80
N VAL A 355 -10.06 11.19 1.48
CA VAL A 355 -10.75 12.30 2.14
C VAL A 355 -11.48 13.17 1.10
N MET A 356 -10.82 13.55 0.00
CA MET A 356 -11.43 14.33 -1.09
C MET A 356 -12.62 13.62 -1.73
N PHE A 357 -12.51 12.32 -1.95
CA PHE A 357 -13.59 11.48 -2.46
C PHE A 357 -14.80 11.53 -1.49
N CYS A 358 -14.59 11.29 -0.20
CA CYS A 358 -15.67 11.25 0.80
C CYS A 358 -16.44 12.57 0.87
N VAL A 359 -15.75 13.72 0.91
CA VAL A 359 -16.39 15.04 1.01
C VAL A 359 -17.03 15.53 -0.29
N THR A 360 -16.60 14.95 -1.42
CA THR A 360 -17.23 15.16 -2.73
C THR A 360 -18.51 14.33 -2.83
N ALA A 361 -18.46 13.07 -2.39
CA ALA A 361 -19.58 12.15 -2.39
C ALA A 361 -20.71 12.55 -1.43
N SER A 362 -20.39 13.08 -0.24
CA SER A 362 -21.39 13.54 0.74
C SER A 362 -21.08 14.93 1.28
N LYS A 363 -22.06 15.82 1.18
CA LYS A 363 -21.97 17.18 1.73
C LYS A 363 -21.99 17.21 3.26
N GLU A 364 -22.60 16.20 3.91
CA GLU A 364 -22.70 16.12 5.38
C GLU A 364 -21.33 15.90 6.04
N LEU A 365 -20.39 15.32 5.29
CA LEU A 365 -19.01 15.09 5.74
C LEU A 365 -18.15 16.35 5.64
N ARG A 366 -18.70 17.46 5.14
CA ARG A 366 -17.97 18.70 4.94
C ARG A 366 -17.85 19.49 6.24
N GLN A 367 -16.83 19.18 7.02
CA GLN A 367 -16.58 19.81 8.32
C GLN A 367 -15.20 20.50 8.37
N PRO A 368 -15.04 21.60 9.14
CA PRO A 368 -13.77 22.32 9.25
C PRO A 368 -12.56 21.44 9.62
N PRO A 369 -12.66 20.45 10.55
CA PRO A 369 -11.53 19.56 10.87
C PRO A 369 -11.08 18.69 9.69
N VAL A 370 -11.96 18.40 8.74
CA VAL A 370 -11.64 17.64 7.53
C VAL A 370 -10.87 18.51 6.53
N GLN A 371 -11.27 19.78 6.39
CA GLN A 371 -10.53 20.73 5.57
C GLN A 371 -9.10 20.96 6.10
N GLU A 372 -8.94 21.10 7.42
CA GLU A 372 -7.61 21.20 8.03
C GLU A 372 -6.75 19.96 7.76
N THR A 373 -7.37 18.78 7.76
CA THR A 373 -6.68 17.51 7.45
C THR A 373 -6.18 17.47 6.00
N LEU A 374 -6.96 17.95 5.03
CA LEU A 374 -6.53 18.03 3.63
C LEU A 374 -5.36 18.99 3.43
N ARG A 375 -5.37 20.13 4.15
CA ARG A 375 -4.26 21.08 4.16
C ARG A 375 -3.00 20.46 4.75
N LEU A 376 -3.11 19.80 5.91
CA LEU A 376 -2.01 19.07 6.55
C LEU A 376 -1.42 17.99 5.63
N CYS A 377 -2.26 17.26 4.90
CA CYS A 377 -1.83 16.28 3.92
C CYS A 377 -0.99 16.93 2.80
N GLY A 378 -1.47 18.03 2.22
CA GLY A 378 -0.73 18.77 1.18
C GLY A 378 0.62 19.31 1.68
N GLU A 379 0.65 19.90 2.88
CA GLU A 379 1.89 20.36 3.52
C GLU A 379 2.88 19.21 3.73
N THR A 380 2.40 18.06 4.22
CA THR A 380 3.21 16.86 4.46
C THR A 380 3.79 16.31 3.16
N LEU A 381 2.96 16.16 2.10
CA LEU A 381 3.40 15.71 0.78
C LEU A 381 4.48 16.65 0.21
N ARG A 382 4.28 17.97 0.32
CA ARG A 382 5.26 18.97 -0.11
C ARG A 382 6.59 18.82 0.64
N THR A 383 6.55 18.68 1.97
CA THR A 383 7.77 18.45 2.75
C THR A 383 8.48 17.16 2.34
N MET A 384 7.74 16.07 2.11
CA MET A 384 8.33 14.82 1.60
C MET A 384 8.98 15.00 0.22
N ALA A 385 8.33 15.73 -0.69
CA ALA A 385 8.83 15.95 -2.05
C ALA A 385 10.12 16.81 -2.08
N THR A 386 10.39 17.64 -1.07
CA THR A 386 11.72 18.27 -0.93
C THR A 386 12.86 17.25 -0.76
N LYS A 387 12.53 16.04 -0.31
CA LYS A 387 13.46 14.92 -0.13
C LYS A 387 13.31 13.81 -1.18
N LEU A 388 12.22 13.87 -1.95
CA LEU A 388 11.89 12.99 -3.08
C LEU A 388 11.53 13.89 -4.27
N PRO A 389 12.53 14.49 -4.96
CA PRO A 389 12.27 15.48 -6.00
C PRO A 389 11.43 14.93 -7.18
N ASP A 390 11.57 13.63 -7.44
CA ASP A 390 10.76 12.83 -8.35
C ASP A 390 9.26 12.83 -8.00
N ALA A 391 8.88 13.16 -6.76
CA ALA A 391 7.49 13.22 -6.32
C ALA A 391 6.79 14.57 -6.58
N MET A 392 7.53 15.60 -7.00
CA MET A 392 7.02 16.98 -7.06
C MET A 392 5.79 17.14 -7.96
N HIS A 393 5.74 16.42 -9.08
CA HIS A 393 4.60 16.47 -9.99
C HIS A 393 3.31 15.93 -9.34
N TYR A 394 3.42 14.87 -8.50
CA TYR A 394 2.27 14.36 -7.76
C TYR A 394 1.75 15.42 -6.77
N VAL A 395 2.64 16.16 -6.10
CA VAL A 395 2.22 17.24 -5.20
C VAL A 395 1.41 18.31 -5.95
N ALA A 396 1.84 18.70 -7.15
CA ALA A 396 1.10 19.64 -7.97
C ALA A 396 -0.30 19.13 -8.34
N VAL A 397 -0.42 17.85 -8.71
CA VAL A 397 -1.72 17.19 -8.96
C VAL A 397 -2.59 17.21 -7.71
N TYR A 398 -2.05 16.83 -6.55
CA TYR A 398 -2.79 16.85 -5.29
C TYR A 398 -3.31 18.26 -4.97
N GLU A 399 -2.48 19.29 -5.11
CA GLU A 399 -2.86 20.67 -4.82
C GLU A 399 -3.92 21.20 -5.80
N ALA A 400 -3.85 20.82 -7.08
CA ALA A 400 -4.88 21.15 -8.06
C ALA A 400 -6.23 20.52 -7.70
N LEU A 401 -6.24 19.22 -7.36
CA LEU A 401 -7.43 18.51 -6.90
C LEU A 401 -8.01 19.11 -5.62
N HIS A 402 -7.13 19.39 -4.64
CA HIS A 402 -7.53 19.99 -3.37
C HIS A 402 -8.22 21.34 -3.59
N ARG A 403 -7.64 22.22 -4.41
CA ARG A 403 -8.24 23.53 -4.75
C ARG A 403 -9.59 23.39 -5.43
N ASN A 404 -9.76 22.40 -6.31
CA ASN A 404 -11.06 22.13 -6.94
C ASN A 404 -12.12 21.72 -5.90
N VAL A 405 -11.76 20.80 -4.99
CA VAL A 405 -12.64 20.38 -3.89
C VAL A 405 -12.99 21.57 -2.99
N GLU A 406 -12.04 22.43 -2.63
CA GLU A 406 -12.28 23.64 -1.82
C GLU A 406 -13.19 24.65 -2.52
N ARG A 407 -13.04 24.86 -3.84
CA ARG A 407 -13.97 25.73 -4.61
C ARG A 407 -15.41 25.21 -4.52
N LYS A 408 -15.60 23.89 -4.73
CA LYS A 408 -16.91 23.23 -4.60
C LYS A 408 -17.44 23.22 -3.16
N TRP A 409 -16.56 23.28 -2.17
CA TRP A 409 -16.91 23.42 -0.77
C TRP A 409 -17.51 24.80 -0.49
N ASN A 410 -16.83 25.87 -0.94
CA ASN A 410 -17.23 27.25 -0.69
C ASN A 410 -18.47 27.70 -1.46
N LEU A 411 -18.68 27.19 -2.68
CA LEU A 411 -19.89 27.47 -3.47
C LEU A 411 -21.18 26.95 -2.81
N VAL A 412 -21.08 25.93 -1.97
CA VAL A 412 -22.23 25.38 -1.22
C VAL A 412 -22.52 26.19 0.04
N SER A 413 -21.49 26.73 0.71
CA SER A 413 -21.63 27.58 1.89
C SER A 413 -22.28 28.95 1.62
N LEU A 414 -22.31 29.37 0.34
CA LEU A 414 -22.90 30.64 -0.10
C LEU A 414 -24.37 30.55 -0.54
N ARG A 415 -24.98 29.35 -0.56
CA ARG A 415 -26.43 29.24 -0.79
C ARG A 415 -27.16 29.46 0.54
N PRO A 416 -27.93 30.56 0.71
CA PRO A 416 -28.75 30.72 1.89
C PRO A 416 -29.81 29.61 1.93
N SER A 417 -30.05 29.07 3.14
CA SER A 417 -31.19 28.20 3.43
C SER A 417 -32.47 28.82 2.86
N PRO A 418 -33.38 28.07 2.23
CA PRO A 418 -34.68 28.62 1.90
C PRO A 418 -35.32 29.08 3.22
N THR A 419 -35.52 30.38 3.34
CA THR A 419 -36.31 30.95 4.44
C THR A 419 -37.66 30.24 4.44
N PRO A 420 -38.15 29.75 5.60
CA PRO A 420 -39.51 29.26 5.65
C PRO A 420 -40.40 30.44 5.28
N HIS A 421 -41.03 30.37 4.11
CA HIS A 421 -42.05 31.32 3.72
C HIS A 421 -43.11 31.26 4.82
N ALA A 422 -43.24 32.37 5.55
CA ALA A 422 -44.38 32.66 6.39
C ALA A 422 -45.60 32.75 5.47
N ALA A 423 -46.27 31.61 5.27
CA ALA A 423 -47.59 31.56 4.66
C ALA A 423 -48.62 31.55 5.80
N ASP A 424 -49.14 32.75 6.07
CA ASP A 424 -50.55 33.03 6.28
C ASP A 424 -51.31 32.09 7.24
N VAL A 425 -51.25 32.40 8.54
CA VAL A 425 -52.20 31.88 9.52
C VAL A 425 -53.47 32.71 9.43
N GLY A 426 -54.52 32.14 8.83
CA GLY A 426 -55.87 32.69 8.97
C GLY A 426 -56.81 32.37 7.84
N ARG A 427 -57.30 31.12 7.78
CA ARG A 427 -58.68 30.83 7.35
C ARG A 427 -59.05 29.37 7.64
N ASP A 428 -60.06 29.20 8.46
CA ASP A 428 -60.73 27.93 8.73
C ASP A 428 -61.26 27.31 7.42
N PRO A 429 -61.20 25.98 7.25
CA PRO A 429 -61.88 25.29 6.16
C PRO A 429 -63.36 25.05 6.52
N PRO A 430 -64.31 25.20 5.58
CA PRO A 430 -65.66 24.71 5.80
C PRO A 430 -65.71 23.19 5.57
N ALA A 431 -66.35 22.51 6.51
CA ALA A 431 -66.72 21.10 6.42
C ALA A 431 -67.83 20.89 5.38
N LEU A 432 -67.71 19.84 4.56
CA LEU A 432 -68.85 19.15 3.95
C LEU A 432 -68.60 17.64 3.91
N ASP A 433 -69.61 16.95 4.39
CA ASP A 433 -69.75 15.53 4.71
C ASP A 433 -70.10 14.63 3.50
N LEU A 434 -69.66 13.35 3.60
CA LEU A 434 -70.31 12.07 3.19
C LEU A 434 -70.64 11.87 1.68
N GLU A 435 -70.54 10.72 1.01
CA GLU A 435 -70.29 9.29 1.28
C GLU A 435 -70.11 8.58 -0.12
N PRO A 436 -69.82 7.26 -0.19
CA PRO A 436 -69.02 6.59 -1.24
C PRO A 436 -69.85 5.85 -2.29
N LEU A 437 -69.22 5.40 -3.39
CA LEU A 437 -69.58 4.16 -4.08
C LEU A 437 -68.57 3.82 -5.21
N GLY A 438 -68.33 2.53 -5.44
CA GLY A 438 -68.23 2.01 -6.81
C GLY A 438 -66.93 1.35 -7.24
N THR A 439 -66.89 0.04 -7.04
CA THR A 439 -66.04 -0.95 -7.74
C THR A 439 -66.23 -0.98 -9.25
N SER A 440 -65.15 -1.08 -10.03
CA SER A 440 -64.99 -1.83 -11.31
C SER A 440 -63.59 -1.52 -11.88
N GLY A 441 -62.71 -2.50 -12.13
CA GLY A 441 -62.68 -3.32 -13.35
C GLY A 441 -62.17 -2.51 -14.55
N PRO A 442 -61.09 -2.93 -15.24
CA PRO A 442 -61.40 -3.66 -16.47
C PRO A 442 -60.44 -4.79 -16.85
N SER A 443 -61.00 -5.67 -17.68
CA SER A 443 -60.41 -6.82 -18.34
C SER A 443 -59.56 -6.47 -19.57
N ILE A 444 -58.68 -7.42 -19.87
CA ILE A 444 -57.86 -7.71 -21.06
C ILE A 444 -58.61 -7.57 -22.41
N ILE A 445 -57.97 -7.00 -23.45
CA ILE A 445 -57.86 -7.48 -24.86
C ILE A 445 -56.58 -6.82 -25.48
N THR A 446 -55.44 -7.49 -25.70
CA THR A 446 -54.94 -8.29 -26.85
C THR A 446 -54.62 -7.56 -28.17
N ALA A 447 -53.48 -7.99 -28.77
CA ALA A 447 -53.00 -7.89 -30.16
C ALA A 447 -52.05 -6.70 -30.47
N HIS A 448 -50.89 -6.82 -31.14
CA HIS A 448 -50.35 -7.84 -32.06
C HIS A 448 -48.80 -7.91 -31.96
N GLN A 449 -48.29 -9.11 -32.28
CA GLN A 449 -46.92 -9.56 -32.60
C GLN A 449 -46.22 -8.78 -33.77
N PRO A 450 -45.07 -9.24 -34.32
CA PRO A 450 -43.77 -9.66 -33.74
C PRO A 450 -42.57 -9.02 -34.51
N GLU A 451 -41.34 -9.18 -34.05
CA GLU A 451 -40.22 -9.44 -34.98
C GLU A 451 -39.03 -10.14 -34.29
N LEU A 452 -38.37 -10.97 -35.08
CA LEU A 452 -37.49 -12.10 -34.78
C LEU A 452 -36.02 -11.71 -35.15
N PRO A 453 -35.00 -12.60 -35.08
CA PRO A 453 -33.86 -12.40 -34.20
C PRO A 453 -32.50 -12.14 -34.87
N LEU A 454 -31.56 -11.80 -34.00
CA LEU A 454 -30.10 -12.00 -34.02
C LEU A 454 -29.56 -12.99 -35.07
N GLU A 455 -28.68 -12.50 -35.93
CA GLU A 455 -27.65 -13.32 -36.59
C GLU A 455 -26.31 -13.24 -35.84
N MET A 456 -25.75 -14.42 -35.71
CA MET A 456 -24.52 -14.78 -35.04
C MET A 456 -23.43 -14.93 -36.11
N GLN A 457 -22.29 -14.25 -35.97
CA GLN A 457 -21.08 -14.63 -36.71
C GLN A 457 -19.89 -14.81 -35.78
N VAL A 458 -19.34 -16.02 -35.89
CA VAL A 458 -18.19 -16.60 -35.22
C VAL A 458 -16.94 -16.33 -36.04
N GLY A 459 -15.85 -15.96 -35.36
CA GLY A 459 -14.53 -16.56 -35.62
C GLY A 459 -13.42 -15.64 -36.13
N ARG A 460 -12.37 -15.45 -35.32
CA ARG A 460 -11.05 -16.09 -35.56
C ARG A 460 -10.06 -15.80 -34.42
N ILE A 461 -9.34 -16.86 -34.05
CA ILE A 461 -8.24 -16.90 -33.08
C ILE A 461 -6.92 -17.02 -33.84
N THR A 462 -5.84 -16.50 -33.24
CA THR A 462 -4.38 -16.82 -33.34
C THR A 462 -3.48 -15.75 -34.02
N PRO A 463 -2.16 -15.67 -33.70
CA PRO A 463 -1.48 -15.89 -32.41
C PRO A 463 -0.33 -14.88 -32.07
N ARG A 464 0.07 -14.89 -30.78
CA ARG A 464 1.41 -14.66 -30.16
C ARG A 464 2.52 -13.90 -30.92
N GLN A 465 3.10 -12.90 -30.23
CA GLN A 465 4.55 -12.64 -30.27
C GLN A 465 5.14 -12.57 -28.85
N ASN A 466 6.28 -13.25 -28.69
CA ASN A 466 7.08 -13.35 -27.47
C ASN A 466 7.96 -12.10 -27.33
N HIS A 467 7.99 -11.48 -26.15
CA HIS A 467 9.12 -10.67 -25.73
C HIS A 467 9.84 -11.38 -24.58
N THR A 468 11.00 -11.94 -24.90
CA THR A 468 12.04 -12.33 -23.95
C THR A 468 12.76 -11.08 -23.48
N SER A 469 12.57 -10.67 -22.22
CA SER A 469 13.34 -9.60 -21.59
C SER A 469 14.58 -10.22 -20.93
N GLN A 470 15.76 -9.98 -21.51
CA GLN A 470 17.04 -10.21 -20.85
C GLN A 470 17.27 -9.06 -19.86
N LEU A 471 17.53 -9.39 -18.58
CA LEU A 471 17.95 -8.44 -17.55
C LEU A 471 19.44 -8.13 -17.77
N GLY A 472 19.74 -7.00 -18.40
CA GLY A 472 21.08 -6.42 -18.47
C GLY A 472 21.16 -5.20 -17.56
N PHE A 473 22.00 -5.25 -16.53
CA PHE A 473 22.28 -4.09 -15.69
C PHE A 473 23.35 -3.22 -16.38
N SER A 474 22.91 -2.16 -17.07
CA SER A 474 23.83 -1.16 -17.65
C SER A 474 24.09 -0.04 -16.65
N HIS A 475 25.37 0.32 -16.51
CA HIS A 475 25.87 1.31 -15.57
C HIS A 475 26.06 2.64 -16.31
N ASP A 476 25.16 3.62 -16.13
CA ASP A 476 25.34 4.97 -16.69
C ASP A 476 25.10 6.06 -15.63
N GLN A 477 26.08 6.98 -15.55
CA GLN A 477 26.07 8.20 -14.73
C GLN A 477 25.40 9.35 -15.50
N PRO A 478 24.69 10.30 -14.84
CA PRO A 478 24.27 11.52 -15.51
C PRO A 478 25.25 12.67 -15.27
N GLN A 479 25.67 13.31 -16.37
CA GLN A 479 26.34 14.62 -16.40
C GLN A 479 25.32 15.76 -16.34
N GLU A 480 25.68 16.84 -15.64
CA GLU A 480 24.94 18.11 -15.55
C GLU A 480 25.07 18.97 -16.82
N GLY A 481 24.00 19.66 -17.22
CA GLY A 481 23.95 20.48 -18.42
C GLY A 481 22.76 21.46 -18.51
N TRP A 482 22.88 22.62 -17.87
CA TRP A 482 22.39 23.98 -18.20
C TRP A 482 21.13 24.20 -19.08
N PHE A 483 20.23 25.10 -18.60
CA PHE A 483 19.24 25.82 -19.42
C PHE A 483 19.44 27.34 -19.32
N SER A 484 19.34 28.02 -20.47
CA SER A 484 19.13 29.46 -20.58
C SER A 484 18.24 29.81 -21.78
N LEU A 485 17.31 30.75 -21.53
CA LEU A 485 16.65 31.73 -22.42
C LEU A 485 15.54 31.34 -23.41
N ALA A 486 14.33 31.92 -23.17
CA ALA A 486 13.58 32.91 -24.00
C ALA A 486 12.05 32.75 -23.72
N GLN A 487 11.29 33.71 -23.13
CA GLN A 487 10.61 34.90 -23.74
C GLN A 487 10.16 34.64 -25.20
N ASP A 488 8.90 34.83 -25.62
CA ASP A 488 7.98 35.96 -25.47
C ASP A 488 6.60 35.58 -26.09
N GLY A 489 5.52 36.31 -25.81
CA GLY A 489 4.29 36.26 -26.64
C GLY A 489 2.95 36.53 -25.95
N SER A 490 2.50 37.78 -26.05
CA SER A 490 1.17 38.29 -25.64
C SER A 490 0.21 38.42 -26.83
N GLU A 491 -1.10 38.25 -26.60
CA GLU A 491 -2.30 38.83 -27.28
C GLU A 491 -3.48 37.84 -27.09
N GLY A 492 -4.76 38.13 -26.90
CA GLY A 492 -5.60 39.32 -26.85
C GLY A 492 -7.09 38.87 -26.90
N LEU A 493 -7.90 39.30 -25.93
CA LEU A 493 -9.39 39.44 -25.84
C LEU A 493 -10.34 38.63 -26.77
N GLN A 494 -11.32 37.94 -26.16
CA GLN A 494 -12.76 38.20 -26.44
C GLN A 494 -13.68 37.59 -25.36
N GLN A 495 -14.71 38.35 -25.00
CA GLN A 495 -15.70 38.11 -23.97
C GLN A 495 -17.02 37.80 -24.67
N ASP A 496 -17.62 36.64 -24.39
CA ASP A 496 -19.02 36.39 -24.76
C ASP A 496 -19.73 35.58 -23.67
N SER A 497 -20.91 36.07 -23.30
CA SER A 497 -21.76 35.58 -22.22
C SER A 497 -22.62 34.40 -22.67
N PHE A 498 -22.61 33.30 -21.93
CA PHE A 498 -23.75 32.38 -21.84
C PHE A 498 -23.86 31.84 -20.41
N LEU A 499 -24.78 32.45 -19.65
CA LEU A 499 -25.34 31.88 -18.43
C LEU A 499 -26.48 30.95 -18.82
N ALA A 500 -26.23 29.64 -18.82
CA ALA A 500 -27.20 28.57 -18.52
C ALA A 500 -26.52 27.21 -18.82
N ASP A 501 -26.69 26.27 -17.89
CA ASP A 501 -26.23 24.89 -17.92
C ASP A 501 -24.72 24.65 -17.82
N ASP A 502 -24.29 24.45 -16.56
CA ASP A 502 -22.96 23.97 -16.16
C ASP A 502 -22.76 22.50 -16.62
N PRO A 503 -21.96 22.23 -17.67
CA PRO A 503 -21.72 20.87 -18.16
C PRO A 503 -20.63 20.15 -17.35
N LEU A 504 -20.05 20.77 -16.30
CA LEU A 504 -19.01 20.18 -15.46
C LEU A 504 -19.60 19.26 -14.36
N GLN A 505 -20.64 18.51 -14.73
CA GLN A 505 -21.23 17.43 -13.94
C GLN A 505 -20.23 16.28 -13.82
N TRP A 506 -19.65 16.07 -12.63
CA TRP A 506 -19.01 14.82 -12.17
C TRP A 506 -17.87 14.17 -12.99
N GLY A 507 -17.72 14.46 -14.29
CA GLY A 507 -16.85 13.72 -15.20
C GLY A 507 -15.35 13.98 -15.03
N PHE A 508 -14.97 15.10 -14.40
CA PHE A 508 -13.56 15.41 -14.13
C PHE A 508 -12.98 14.68 -12.90
N LEU A 509 -13.85 14.09 -12.09
CA LEU A 509 -13.50 13.30 -10.90
C LEU A 509 -14.18 11.92 -10.99
N ASN A 510 -14.24 11.37 -12.20
CA ASN A 510 -14.74 10.01 -12.39
C ASN A 510 -13.80 9.04 -11.67
N ASP A 511 -14.34 7.92 -11.18
CA ASP A 511 -13.57 6.89 -10.47
C ASP A 511 -12.26 6.55 -11.22
N ASP A 512 -12.32 6.48 -12.56
CA ASP A 512 -11.18 6.15 -13.44
C ASP A 512 -9.94 7.04 -13.29
N ILE A 513 -10.10 8.35 -13.00
CA ILE A 513 -8.97 9.27 -12.85
C ILE A 513 -8.25 9.00 -11.52
N PHE A 514 -9.00 8.80 -10.44
CA PHE A 514 -8.43 8.42 -9.15
C PHE A 514 -7.69 7.08 -9.25
N TRP A 515 -8.25 6.11 -9.99
CA TRP A 515 -7.62 4.82 -10.24
C TRP A 515 -6.32 4.93 -11.04
N ASN A 516 -6.31 5.71 -12.11
CA ASN A 516 -5.11 5.91 -12.92
C ASN A 516 -3.99 6.60 -12.11
N MET A 517 -4.34 7.58 -11.27
CA MET A 517 -3.39 8.22 -10.36
C MET A 517 -2.82 7.21 -9.35
N GLU A 518 -3.66 6.34 -8.79
CA GLU A 518 -3.22 5.32 -7.83
C GLU A 518 -2.36 4.24 -8.46
N ALA A 519 -2.66 3.83 -9.69
CA ALA A 519 -1.79 2.94 -10.45
C ALA A 519 -0.40 3.56 -10.65
N GLY A 520 -0.34 4.82 -11.10
CA GLY A 520 0.92 5.55 -11.25
C GLY A 520 1.71 5.68 -9.93
N LEU A 521 1.02 5.95 -8.82
CA LEU A 521 1.64 6.02 -7.49
C LEU A 521 2.12 4.65 -6.98
N GLY A 522 1.43 3.57 -7.35
CA GLY A 522 1.87 2.21 -7.09
C GLY A 522 3.19 1.92 -7.80
N GLU A 523 3.27 2.24 -9.10
CA GLU A 523 4.51 2.10 -9.90
C GLU A 523 5.64 2.94 -9.32
N TYR A 524 5.36 4.18 -8.94
CA TYR A 524 6.30 5.06 -8.25
C TYR A 524 6.84 4.44 -6.95
N ALA A 525 6.00 3.75 -6.18
CA ALA A 525 6.39 3.16 -4.90
C ALA A 525 7.21 1.87 -5.02
N TYR A 526 6.80 0.94 -5.90
CA TYR A 526 7.34 -0.42 -5.98
C TYR A 526 7.62 -0.94 -7.39
N GLY A 527 7.06 -0.29 -8.41
CA GLY A 527 7.16 -0.70 -9.80
C GLY A 527 8.40 -0.16 -10.49
N HIS A 528 8.29 0.01 -11.81
CA HIS A 528 9.32 0.70 -12.58
C HIS A 528 9.07 2.19 -12.49
N ALA A 529 10.07 2.93 -12.02
CA ALA A 529 10.07 4.38 -12.16
C ALA A 529 10.32 4.71 -13.63
N ASP A 530 9.32 4.51 -14.49
CA ASP A 530 9.38 4.99 -15.87
C ASP A 530 9.10 6.50 -15.84
N PRO A 531 10.07 7.36 -16.21
CA PRO A 531 9.85 8.79 -16.31
C PRO A 531 8.78 9.16 -17.37
N SER A 532 8.36 8.23 -18.23
CA SER A 532 7.26 8.44 -19.19
C SER A 532 5.87 8.45 -18.54
N ILE A 533 5.67 7.78 -17.39
CA ILE A 533 4.39 7.78 -16.66
C ILE A 533 4.11 9.18 -16.09
N ALA A 534 5.14 9.96 -15.79
CA ALA A 534 4.98 11.37 -15.42
C ALA A 534 4.39 12.23 -16.56
N ARG A 535 4.67 11.88 -17.82
CA ARG A 535 4.08 12.55 -19.01
C ARG A 535 2.63 12.19 -19.25
N ALA A 536 2.13 11.09 -18.68
CA ALA A 536 0.71 10.74 -18.75
C ALA A 536 -0.19 11.66 -17.90
N PHE A 537 0.42 12.52 -17.07
CA PHE A 537 -0.25 13.56 -16.29
C PHE A 537 -0.02 14.98 -16.83
N ASP A 538 0.60 15.12 -18.01
CA ASP A 538 0.58 16.38 -18.76
C ASP A 538 -0.85 16.57 -19.30
N PHE A 539 -1.71 17.18 -18.49
CA PHE A 539 -2.94 17.77 -18.98
C PHE A 539 -2.53 19.01 -19.79
N PRO A 540 -2.71 19.03 -21.13
CA PRO A 540 -2.54 20.27 -21.88
C PRO A 540 -3.66 21.20 -21.41
N ASP A 541 -3.27 22.37 -20.93
CA ASP A 541 -4.14 23.46 -20.46
C ASP A 541 -4.89 23.19 -19.14
N LEU A 542 -4.19 23.45 -18.01
CA LEU A 542 -4.75 23.66 -16.67
C LEU A 542 -4.53 25.10 -16.20
#